data_AF-A0A0N4UEP7-F1
#
_entry.id   AF-A0A0N4UEP7-F1
#
_cell.length_a   1.000
_cell.length_b   1.000
_cell.length_c   1.000
_cell.angle_alpha   90.00
_cell.angle_beta   90.00
_cell.angle_gamma   90.00
#
_symmetry.space_group_name_H-M   'P 1'
#
loop_
_entity.id
_entity.type
_entity.pdbx_description
1 polymer ?
#
loop_
_entity_poly.entity_id
_entity_poly.type
_entity_poly.pdbx_seq_one_letter_code
_entity_poly.pdbx_strand_id
1 'polypeptide(L)'
;IPTFVQWFIERSTVPLPVDDSGIYFIDRDPSSFTIILNYLRLKTAGQLWEACLPKDPDRLALLTQEAEYFRLNQLRDQAIALLQCCTEKSDVSYVNEVLAKSFSCPQGFDKKCCHKT
;
A
#
# COMPACT_ATOMS: atom_id res chain seq x y z
N ILE A 1 -28.58 3.29 3.82
CA ILE A 1 -27.17 2.89 4.05
C ILE A 1 -26.94 3.04 5.55
N PRO A 2 -26.70 1.97 6.32
CA PRO A 2 -26.32 2.08 7.72
C PRO A 2 -25.17 3.09 7.85
N THR A 3 -25.17 3.92 8.89
CA THR A 3 -24.01 4.76 9.15
C THR A 3 -22.77 3.88 9.30
N PHE A 4 -21.57 4.41 8.99
CA PHE A 4 -20.32 3.68 9.22
C PHE A 4 -20.28 3.06 10.63
N VAL A 5 -20.71 3.83 11.62
CA VAL A 5 -20.80 3.43 13.03
C VAL A 5 -21.66 2.18 13.19
N GLN A 6 -22.88 2.17 12.65
CA GLN A 6 -23.75 1.01 12.73
C GLN A 6 -23.12 -0.21 12.05
N TRP A 7 -22.61 -0.04 10.82
CA TRP A 7 -21.95 -1.12 10.07
C TRP A 7 -20.76 -1.71 10.83
N PHE A 8 -19.96 -0.85 11.48
CA PHE A 8 -18.75 -1.23 12.19
C PHE A 8 -19.06 -1.88 13.54
N ILE A 9 -19.97 -1.30 14.35
CA ILE A 9 -20.37 -1.86 15.65
C ILE A 9 -20.97 -3.26 15.47
N GLU A 10 -21.78 -3.49 14.44
CA GLU A 10 -22.34 -4.82 14.13
C GLU A 10 -21.27 -5.88 13.82
N ARG A 11 -20.06 -5.47 13.45
CA ARG A 11 -18.94 -6.34 13.04
C ARG A 11 -17.80 -6.38 14.04
N SER A 12 -17.70 -5.38 14.90
CA SER A 12 -16.69 -5.26 15.94
C SER A 12 -17.17 -5.95 17.21
N THR A 13 -16.27 -6.69 17.86
CA THR A 13 -16.48 -7.19 19.22
C THR A 13 -16.01 -6.20 20.28
N VAL A 14 -15.37 -5.11 19.87
CA VAL A 14 -14.81 -4.09 20.76
C VAL A 14 -15.75 -2.89 20.78
N PRO A 15 -16.28 -2.50 21.95
CA PRO A 15 -17.09 -1.30 22.07
C PRO A 15 -16.22 -0.06 21.77
N LEU A 16 -16.75 0.86 20.97
CA LEU A 16 -16.10 2.14 20.72
C LEU A 16 -16.45 3.12 21.86
N PRO A 17 -15.46 3.77 22.49
CA PRO A 17 -15.75 4.87 23.39
C PRO A 17 -16.55 5.96 22.68
N VAL A 18 -17.52 6.52 23.37
CA VAL A 18 -18.35 7.63 22.89
C VAL A 18 -18.33 8.73 23.95
N ASP A 19 -18.15 9.97 23.52
CA ASP A 19 -18.23 11.12 24.43
C ASP A 19 -19.68 11.58 24.66
N ASP A 20 -19.87 12.55 25.56
CA ASP A 20 -21.20 13.10 25.89
C ASP A 20 -21.87 13.81 24.69
N SER A 21 -21.12 14.09 23.63
CA SER A 21 -21.62 14.69 22.37
C SER A 21 -21.98 13.64 21.31
N GLY A 22 -21.79 12.35 21.59
CA GLY A 22 -22.06 11.26 20.64
C GLY A 22 -20.94 11.02 19.63
N ILE A 23 -19.74 11.57 19.84
CA ILE A 23 -18.57 11.36 18.98
C ILE A 23 -17.90 10.04 19.39
N TYR A 24 -17.72 9.15 18.40
CA TYR A 24 -17.03 7.89 18.60
C TYR A 24 -15.52 8.07 18.46
N PHE A 25 -14.76 7.54 19.41
CA PHE A 25 -13.31 7.50 19.35
C PHE A 25 -12.83 6.19 18.73
N ILE A 26 -11.89 6.30 17.79
CA ILE A 26 -11.23 5.17 17.15
C ILE A 26 -9.72 5.41 17.25
N ASP A 27 -9.03 4.57 18.02
CA ASP A 27 -7.59 4.66 18.26
C ASP A 27 -6.78 4.04 17.11
N ARG A 28 -6.90 4.60 15.90
CA ARG A 28 -6.29 4.09 14.65
C ARG A 28 -5.74 5.23 13.79
N ASP A 29 -4.97 4.88 12.76
CA ASP A 29 -4.33 5.87 11.87
C ASP A 29 -5.37 6.71 11.07
N PRO A 30 -5.45 8.03 11.29
CA PRO A 30 -6.45 8.88 10.61
C PRO A 30 -6.17 9.03 9.10
N SER A 31 -4.91 8.89 8.68
CA SER A 31 -4.51 9.06 7.27
C SER A 31 -5.10 7.93 6.41
N SER A 32 -4.96 6.70 6.88
CA SER A 32 -5.54 5.51 6.27
C SER A 32 -7.05 5.49 6.42
N PHE A 33 -7.60 5.97 7.55
CA PHE A 33 -9.04 6.05 7.77
C PHE A 33 -9.76 6.89 6.70
N THR A 34 -9.12 7.95 6.19
CA THR A 34 -9.65 8.73 5.06
C THR A 34 -9.88 7.86 3.81
N ILE A 35 -8.95 6.94 3.53
CA ILE A 35 -9.04 6.00 2.40
C ILE A 35 -10.13 4.95 2.69
N ILE A 36 -10.23 4.45 3.92
CA ILE A 36 -11.31 3.53 4.35
C ILE A 36 -12.69 4.15 4.10
N LEU A 37 -12.90 5.41 4.45
CA LEU A 37 -14.16 6.10 4.21
C LEU A 37 -14.47 6.24 2.71
N ASN A 38 -13.47 6.55 1.89
CA ASN A 38 -13.65 6.62 0.43
C ASN A 38 -13.99 5.26 -0.16
N TYR A 39 -13.31 4.19 0.28
CA TYR A 39 -13.64 2.82 -0.11
C TYR A 39 -15.11 2.50 0.15
N LEU A 40 -15.59 2.75 1.37
CA LEU A 40 -16.97 2.43 1.75
C LEU A 40 -18.01 3.23 0.96
N ARG A 41 -17.77 4.54 0.76
CA ARG A 41 -18.65 5.43 -0.02
C ARG A 41 -18.75 4.98 -1.47
N LEU A 42 -17.60 4.84 -2.13
CA LEU A 42 -17.51 4.55 -3.56
C LEU A 42 -17.98 3.12 -3.86
N LYS A 43 -17.59 2.13 -3.03
CA LYS A 43 -18.07 0.75 -3.18
C LYS A 43 -19.58 0.65 -3.04
N THR A 44 -20.19 1.35 -2.07
CA THR A 44 -21.66 1.36 -1.92
C THR A 44 -22.36 2.02 -3.11
N ALA A 45 -21.72 3.02 -3.72
CA ALA A 45 -22.22 3.70 -4.93
C ALA A 45 -21.90 2.96 -6.24
N GLY A 46 -21.20 1.82 -6.20
CA GLY A 46 -20.75 1.10 -7.41
C GLY A 46 -19.70 1.87 -8.24
N GLN A 47 -18.95 2.77 -7.61
CA GLN A 47 -17.93 3.60 -8.24
C GLN A 47 -16.53 3.02 -8.07
N LEU A 48 -15.59 3.44 -8.94
CA LEU A 48 -14.19 2.99 -8.96
C LEU A 48 -13.43 3.51 -7.72
N TRP A 49 -13.40 2.71 -6.65
CA TRP A 49 -12.75 3.06 -5.39
C TRP A 49 -11.23 2.85 -5.44
N GLU A 50 -10.75 2.00 -6.34
CA GLU A 50 -9.34 1.68 -6.56
C GLU A 50 -8.53 2.93 -6.97
N ALA A 51 -9.19 3.92 -7.58
CA ALA A 51 -8.58 5.20 -7.94
C ALA A 51 -8.14 6.04 -6.73
N CYS A 52 -8.67 5.75 -5.53
CA CYS A 52 -8.30 6.42 -4.28
C CYS A 52 -7.14 5.76 -3.54
N LEU A 53 -6.59 4.66 -4.05
CA LEU A 53 -5.49 3.95 -3.39
C LEU A 53 -4.18 4.73 -3.49
N PRO A 54 -3.36 4.74 -2.42
CA PRO A 54 -2.05 5.34 -2.47
C PRO A 54 -1.15 4.58 -3.44
N LYS A 55 -0.21 5.29 -4.06
CA LYS A 55 0.83 4.69 -4.92
C LYS A 55 2.14 4.45 -4.17
N ASP A 56 2.27 5.09 -3.02
CA ASP A 56 3.42 5.02 -2.14
C ASP A 56 3.41 3.68 -1.36
N PRO A 57 4.51 2.90 -1.36
CA PRO A 57 4.59 1.60 -0.68
C PRO A 57 4.32 1.67 0.82
N ASP A 58 4.82 2.69 1.52
CA ASP A 58 4.66 2.81 2.97
C ASP A 58 3.18 3.03 3.33
N ARG A 59 2.51 3.90 2.58
CA ARG A 59 1.06 4.13 2.72
C ARG A 59 0.23 2.91 2.33
N LEU A 60 0.67 2.12 1.34
CA LEU A 60 0.01 0.85 1.00
C LEU A 60 0.14 -0.19 2.12
N ALA A 61 1.30 -0.26 2.77
CA ALA A 61 1.52 -1.15 3.91
C ALA A 61 0.66 -0.75 5.12
N LEU A 62 0.60 0.55 5.47
CA LEU A 62 -0.29 1.06 6.53
C LEU A 62 -1.77 0.78 6.21
N LEU A 63 -2.20 1.06 4.97
CA LEU A 63 -3.57 0.80 4.53
C LEU A 63 -3.93 -0.69 4.62
N THR A 64 -2.98 -1.59 4.32
CA THR A 64 -3.19 -3.04 4.44
C THR A 64 -3.54 -3.42 5.89
N GLN A 65 -2.82 -2.88 6.86
CA GLN A 65 -3.06 -3.14 8.29
C GLN A 65 -4.39 -2.57 8.77
N GLU A 66 -4.75 -1.36 8.33
CA GLU A 66 -6.05 -0.77 8.68
C GLU A 66 -7.21 -1.50 8.00
N ALA A 67 -7.07 -1.90 6.74
CA ALA A 67 -8.08 -2.67 6.03
C ALA A 67 -8.33 -4.03 6.71
N GLU A 68 -7.30 -4.69 7.23
CA GLU A 68 -7.43 -5.90 8.06
C GLU A 68 -8.21 -5.60 9.35
N TYR A 69 -7.85 -4.54 10.09
CA TYR A 69 -8.54 -4.14 11.32
C TYR A 69 -10.04 -3.89 11.10
N PHE A 70 -10.40 -3.16 10.04
CA PHE A 70 -11.79 -2.89 9.67
C PHE A 70 -12.48 -4.06 8.93
N ARG A 71 -11.79 -5.19 8.72
CA ARG A 71 -12.29 -6.40 8.02
C ARG A 71 -12.77 -6.13 6.60
N LEU A 72 -12.00 -5.32 5.87
CA LEU A 72 -12.26 -4.92 4.48
C LEU A 72 -11.40 -5.73 3.52
N ASN A 73 -11.66 -7.04 3.44
CA ASN A 73 -10.79 -8.00 2.71
C ASN A 73 -10.46 -7.57 1.27
N GLN A 74 -11.44 -7.11 0.50
CA GLN A 74 -11.19 -6.68 -0.88
C GLN A 74 -10.26 -5.46 -0.96
N LEU A 75 -10.37 -4.52 -0.01
CA LEU A 75 -9.47 -3.37 0.06
C LEU A 75 -8.04 -3.82 0.43
N ARG A 76 -7.93 -4.69 1.44
CA ARG A 76 -6.67 -5.28 1.88
C ARG A 76 -5.97 -6.01 0.74
N ASP A 77 -6.67 -6.91 0.07
CA ASP A 77 -6.11 -7.75 -1.00
C ASP A 77 -5.62 -6.88 -2.17
N GLN A 78 -6.35 -5.81 -2.52
CA GLN A 78 -5.92 -4.87 -3.55
C GLN A 78 -4.71 -4.03 -3.11
N ALA A 79 -4.63 -3.61 -1.84
CA ALA A 79 -3.46 -2.91 -1.31
C ALA A 79 -2.22 -3.80 -1.32
N ILE A 80 -2.35 -5.08 -0.96
CA ILE A 80 -1.27 -6.08 -1.04
C ILE A 80 -0.81 -6.26 -2.49
N ALA A 81 -1.76 -6.40 -3.43
CA ALA A 81 -1.42 -6.56 -4.85
C ALA A 81 -0.63 -5.36 -5.39
N LEU A 82 -1.05 -4.13 -5.05
CA LEU A 82 -0.31 -2.92 -5.40
C LEU A 82 1.08 -2.86 -4.75
N LEU A 83 1.20 -3.27 -3.48
CA LEU A 83 2.48 -3.30 -2.77
C LEU A 83 3.46 -4.26 -3.44
N GLN A 84 3.01 -5.45 -3.83
CA GLN A 84 3.79 -6.43 -4.60
C GLN A 84 4.23 -5.86 -5.95
N CYS A 85 3.34 -5.17 -6.67
CA CYS A 85 3.68 -4.52 -7.94
C CYS A 85 4.72 -3.40 -7.77
N CYS A 86 4.71 -2.69 -6.64
CA CYS A 86 5.73 -1.68 -6.34
C CYS A 86 7.11 -2.31 -6.12
N THR A 87 7.18 -3.44 -5.40
CA THR A 87 8.42 -4.19 -5.19
C THR A 87 8.98 -4.75 -6.50
N GLU A 88 8.13 -5.35 -7.34
CA GLU A 88 8.55 -5.86 -8.65
C GLU A 88 9.10 -4.74 -9.54
N LYS A 89 8.45 -3.56 -9.54
CA LYS A 89 8.93 -2.40 -10.31
C LYS A 89 10.26 -1.87 -9.79
N SER A 90 10.49 -1.85 -8.47
CA SER A 90 11.78 -1.44 -7.91
C SER A 90 12.89 -2.41 -8.29
N ASP A 91 12.62 -3.72 -8.24
CA ASP A 91 13.59 -4.75 -8.63
C ASP A 91 13.93 -4.68 -10.11
N VAL A 92 12.93 -4.53 -10.98
CA VAL A 92 13.12 -4.35 -12.42
C VAL A 92 13.90 -3.07 -12.71
N SER A 93 13.60 -1.97 -12.02
CA SER A 93 14.36 -0.71 -12.16
C SER A 93 15.83 -0.87 -11.77
N TYR A 94 16.10 -1.56 -10.65
CA TYR A 94 17.46 -1.84 -10.18
C TYR A 94 18.23 -2.71 -11.17
N VAL A 95 17.63 -3.80 -11.66
CA VAL A 95 18.25 -4.68 -12.66
C VAL A 95 18.56 -3.90 -13.94
N ASN A 96 17.64 -3.09 -14.44
CA ASN A 96 17.86 -2.26 -15.62
C ASN A 96 18.99 -1.24 -15.42
N GLU A 97 19.07 -0.62 -14.25
CA GLU A 97 20.16 0.31 -13.91
C GLU A 97 21.52 -0.42 -13.87
N VAL A 98 21.58 -1.59 -13.24
CA VAL A 98 22.79 -2.43 -13.18
C VAL A 98 23.21 -2.87 -14.58
N LEU A 99 22.28 -3.32 -15.41
CA LEU A 99 22.54 -3.69 -16.80
C LEU A 99 23.05 -2.48 -17.60
N ALA A 100 22.39 -1.32 -17.51
CA ALA A 100 22.83 -0.10 -18.18
C ALA A 100 24.24 0.33 -17.77
N LYS A 101 24.59 0.24 -16.49
CA LYS A 101 25.95 0.48 -15.98
C LYS A 101 26.96 -0.55 -16.50
N SER A 102 26.55 -1.82 -16.61
CA SER A 102 27.42 -2.89 -17.12
C SER A 102 27.75 -2.73 -18.61
N PHE A 103 26.83 -2.20 -19.42
CA PHE A 103 27.07 -1.96 -20.85
C PHE A 103 27.75 -0.62 -21.17
N SER A 104 27.77 0.34 -20.23
CA SER A 104 28.31 1.69 -20.46
C SER A 104 29.78 1.87 -20.07
N CYS A 105 30.42 0.89 -19.42
CA CYS A 105 31.88 0.85 -19.27
C CYS A 105 32.49 -0.09 -20.33
N PRO A 106 33.24 0.42 -21.33
CA PRO A 106 34.10 -0.42 -22.14
C PRO A 106 35.31 -0.81 -21.27
N GLN A 107 35.16 -1.83 -20.42
CA GLN A 107 36.34 -2.50 -19.87
C GLN A 107 36.94 -3.34 -21.00
N GLY A 108 37.76 -2.67 -21.81
CA GLY A 108 38.72 -3.34 -22.68
C GLY A 108 39.57 -4.25 -21.81
N PHE A 109 39.55 -5.55 -22.12
CA PHE A 109 40.61 -6.44 -21.68
C PHE A 109 41.91 -5.93 -22.31
N ASP A 110 42.69 -5.16 -21.55
CA ASP A 110 44.07 -4.87 -21.90
C ASP A 110 44.86 -6.18 -21.84
N LYS A 111 44.97 -6.84 -23.00
CA LYS A 111 45.89 -7.96 -23.23
C LYS A 111 47.33 -7.45 -23.29
N LYS A 112 47.88 -6.91 -22.19
CA LYS A 112 49.33 -6.66 -22.06
C LYS A 112 49.76 -6.72 -20.61
N CYS A 113 50.28 -7.87 -20.17
CA CYS A 113 51.37 -7.99 -19.19
C CYS A 113 51.72 -9.47 -18.96
N CYS A 114 52.57 -10.02 -19.84
CA CYS A 114 53.42 -11.18 -19.53
C CYS A 114 54.70 -11.06 -20.37
N HIS A 115 55.66 -10.26 -19.88
CA HIS A 115 57.06 -10.25 -20.31
C HIS A 115 57.97 -10.08 -19.09
N LYS A 116 59.12 -10.77 -19.14
CA LYS A 116 60.18 -10.98 -18.13
C LYS A 116 59.89 -12.20 -17.23
N THR A 117 60.57 -13.34 -17.36
CA THR A 117 61.99 -13.61 -17.64
C THR A 117 62.14 -14.84 -18.53
#